data_AF-A0A6G3WYZ2-F1
#
_entry.id   AF-A0A6G3WYZ2-F1
#
_cell.length_a   1.000
_cell.length_b   1.000
_cell.length_c   1.000
_cell.angle_alpha   90.00
_cell.angle_beta   90.00
_cell.angle_gamma   90.00
#
_symmetry.space_group_name_H-M   'P 1'
#
loop_
_entity.id
_entity.type
_entity.pdbx_description
1 polymer ?
#
loop_
_entity_poly.entity_id
_entity_poly.type
_entity_poly.pdbx_seq_one_letter_code
_entity_poly.pdbx_strand_id
1 'polypeptide(L)'
;MGKTKTLAGAILAIATLTATGCSGGGAPSTEMAEAPADPGEATGSITVLTQRTDLVQSGAMDAYAAEFNKVYPKIKVKFEGLTDYEGEVKIRMNTEDYGDVLMIPASVSKNDYPKFFAPLGTSIKMADKYRFSDKSAVDSKVYGIAQFGTANGFVYNKALWKKAGVTAWPTTPDEFLTGLEAIRTRTGATPYYTNFKDGWPLVQWTTNVGSVTCDENATNKLAGPVSPWKEGS
;
A
#
# COMPACT_ATOMS: atom_id res chain seq x y z
N MET A 1 4.83 57.35 55.54
CA MET A 1 6.01 56.50 55.84
C MET A 1 5.59 55.06 55.65
N GLY A 2 6.04 54.24 54.70
CA GLY A 2 6.95 54.40 53.58
C GLY A 2 6.86 53.13 52.70
N LYS A 3 7.28 53.31 51.44
CA LYS A 3 7.77 52.30 50.46
C LYS A 3 6.74 51.41 49.73
N THR A 4 6.32 51.92 48.56
CA THR A 4 6.28 51.29 47.22
C THR A 4 6.92 49.89 47.05
N LYS A 5 6.30 49.02 46.24
CA LYS A 5 6.75 48.64 44.87
C LYS A 5 5.80 47.69 44.12
N THR A 6 5.96 47.75 42.80
CA THR A 6 5.13 47.37 41.65
C THR A 6 5.32 45.91 41.15
N LEU A 7 4.33 45.46 40.34
CA LEU A 7 4.44 44.76 39.03
C LEU A 7 4.52 43.21 38.92
N ALA A 8 3.51 42.70 38.19
CA ALA A 8 3.45 41.64 37.16
C ALA A 8 4.45 40.46 37.10
N GLY A 9 3.91 39.29 36.76
CA GLY A 9 4.67 38.16 36.20
C GLY A 9 3.75 37.02 35.75
N ALA A 10 3.22 37.10 34.53
CA ALA A 10 2.59 35.97 33.85
C ALA A 10 3.68 34.95 33.48
N ILE A 11 3.57 33.72 33.97
CA ILE A 11 4.47 32.63 33.57
C ILE A 11 3.95 32.09 32.24
N LEU A 12 4.57 32.56 31.16
CA LEU A 12 4.46 31.99 29.82
C LEU A 12 5.34 30.73 29.79
N ALA A 13 4.72 29.54 29.84
CA ALA A 13 5.42 28.28 29.59
C ALA A 13 5.71 28.19 28.09
N ILE A 14 6.88 28.65 27.67
CA ILE A 14 7.40 28.41 26.32
C ILE A 14 7.90 26.96 26.31
N ALA A 15 7.05 26.04 25.83
CA ALA A 15 7.49 24.71 25.42
C ALA A 15 8.23 24.88 24.08
N THR A 16 9.55 25.07 24.13
CA THR A 16 10.41 24.94 22.96
C THR A 16 10.42 23.47 22.53
N LEU A 17 9.56 23.10 21.59
CA LEU A 17 9.75 21.89 20.78
C LEU A 17 10.98 22.15 19.89
N THR A 18 12.15 21.73 20.35
CA THR A 18 13.29 21.55 19.47
C THR A 18 12.97 20.36 18.56
N ALA A 19 12.58 20.63 17.32
CA ALA A 19 12.53 19.63 16.26
C ALA A 19 13.96 19.15 16.03
N THR A 20 14.34 18.07 16.70
CA THR A 20 15.53 17.29 16.36
C THR A 20 15.32 16.72 14.97
N GLY A 21 16.08 17.22 14.01
CA GLY A 21 16.16 16.61 12.69
C GLY A 21 16.64 15.17 12.83
N CYS A 22 15.75 14.20 12.57
CA CYS A 22 16.15 12.82 12.36
C CYS A 22 17.01 12.75 11.08
N SER A 23 18.32 12.64 11.27
CA SER A 23 19.17 11.96 10.30
C SER A 23 18.70 10.50 10.20
N GLY A 24 18.52 10.01 8.98
CA GLY A 24 17.87 8.75 8.63
C GLY A 24 18.31 7.50 9.40
N GLY A 25 17.38 6.55 9.48
CA GLY A 25 17.47 5.29 10.24
C GLY A 25 16.55 5.32 11.46
N GLY A 26 15.23 5.22 11.23
CA GLY A 26 14.24 5.28 12.30
C GLY A 26 13.76 3.88 12.71
N ALA A 27 14.16 3.44 13.90
CA ALA A 27 13.46 2.37 14.61
C ALA A 27 11.95 2.71 14.73
N PRO A 28 11.05 1.71 14.82
CA PRO A 28 9.63 1.93 15.03
C PRO A 28 9.38 2.90 16.20
N SER A 29 8.83 4.06 15.90
CA SER A 29 8.41 5.02 16.91
C SER A 29 6.98 4.74 17.34
N THR A 30 6.73 4.81 18.65
CA THR A 30 5.36 4.77 19.20
C THR A 30 4.66 6.12 19.14
N GLU A 31 5.41 7.18 18.82
CA GLU A 31 4.92 8.55 18.67
C GLU A 31 4.14 8.72 17.37
N MET A 32 3.15 9.60 17.42
CA MET A 32 2.34 9.93 16.24
C MET A 32 3.20 10.66 15.21
N ALA A 33 3.18 10.19 13.97
CA ALA A 33 3.76 10.92 12.85
C ALA A 33 2.89 12.15 12.56
N GLU A 34 3.30 13.29 13.10
CA GLU A 34 2.64 14.57 12.86
C GLU A 34 3.39 15.37 11.79
N ALA A 35 2.64 15.98 10.87
CA ALA A 35 3.22 16.92 9.93
C ALA A 35 3.68 18.18 10.68
N PRO A 36 4.81 18.80 10.26
CA PRO A 36 5.29 20.02 10.89
C PRO A 36 4.28 21.15 10.71
N ALA A 37 4.18 22.03 11.71
CA ALA A 37 3.27 23.17 11.68
C ALA A 37 3.60 24.16 10.54
N ASP A 38 4.89 24.36 10.26
CA ASP A 38 5.38 25.10 9.09
C ASP A 38 6.17 24.14 8.15
N PRO A 39 5.63 23.81 6.98
CA PRO A 39 6.33 23.04 5.95
C PRO A 39 7.69 23.61 5.52
N GLY A 40 7.89 24.93 5.59
CA GLY A 40 9.12 25.62 5.21
C GLY A 40 10.27 25.43 6.20
N GLU A 41 9.99 25.00 7.42
CA GLU A 41 11.00 24.68 8.44
C GLU A 41 11.47 23.22 8.37
N ALA A 42 10.71 22.34 7.71
CA ALA A 42 11.04 20.93 7.59
C ALA A 42 12.29 20.72 6.71
N THR A 43 13.34 20.12 7.27
CA THR A 43 14.60 19.83 6.56
C THR A 43 14.96 18.35 6.64
N GLY A 44 15.64 17.83 5.61
CA GLY A 44 16.13 16.46 5.62
C GLY A 44 16.06 15.80 4.26
N SER A 45 16.26 14.49 4.23
CA SER A 45 16.08 13.66 3.05
C SER A 45 15.22 12.46 3.42
N ILE A 46 14.30 12.09 2.55
CA ILE A 46 13.48 10.90 2.67
C ILE A 46 13.69 9.99 1.47
N THR A 47 13.81 8.70 1.73
CA THR A 47 13.84 7.64 0.73
C THR A 47 12.49 6.93 0.71
N VAL A 48 11.84 6.95 -0.46
CA VAL A 48 10.52 6.36 -0.69
C VAL A 48 10.67 5.12 -1.56
N LEU A 49 10.39 3.95 -1.00
CA LEU A 49 10.43 2.68 -1.74
C LEU A 49 9.12 2.42 -2.48
N THR A 50 9.19 2.07 -3.77
CA THR A 50 8.02 1.77 -4.60
C THR A 50 8.22 0.57 -5.51
N GLN A 51 7.14 -0.16 -5.80
CA GLN A 51 7.11 -1.20 -6.85
C GLN A 51 6.86 -0.63 -8.24
N ARG A 52 6.54 0.67 -8.35
CA ARG A 52 6.26 1.35 -9.62
C ARG A 52 7.56 1.79 -10.32
N THR A 53 8.39 0.82 -10.67
CA THR A 53 9.63 1.03 -11.41
C THR A 53 9.40 1.77 -12.73
N ASP A 54 8.26 1.51 -13.38
CA ASP A 54 7.79 2.21 -14.57
C ASP A 54 7.62 3.73 -14.36
N LEU A 55 7.10 4.15 -13.20
CA LEU A 55 6.90 5.56 -12.86
C LEU A 55 8.20 6.25 -12.45
N VAL A 56 9.13 5.51 -11.84
CA VAL A 56 10.48 6.01 -11.58
C VAL A 56 11.22 6.23 -12.91
N GLN A 57 11.24 5.22 -13.77
CA GLN A 57 11.96 5.27 -15.06
C GLN A 57 11.41 6.31 -16.04
N SER A 58 10.10 6.56 -16.01
CA SER A 58 9.47 7.60 -16.84
C SER A 58 9.66 9.02 -16.31
N GLY A 59 10.25 9.20 -15.12
CA GLY A 59 10.41 10.50 -14.46
C GLY A 59 9.13 11.03 -13.80
N ALA A 60 8.04 10.26 -13.79
CA ALA A 60 6.79 10.66 -13.15
C ALA A 60 6.96 10.83 -11.62
N MET A 61 7.76 9.98 -10.98
CA MET A 61 8.06 10.10 -9.55
C MET A 61 8.86 11.37 -9.22
N ASP A 62 9.77 11.80 -10.10
CA ASP A 62 10.51 13.06 -9.92
C ASP A 62 9.58 14.27 -10.03
N ALA A 63 8.58 14.20 -10.93
CA ALA A 63 7.54 15.23 -11.00
C ALA A 63 6.70 15.29 -9.72
N TYR A 64 6.35 14.15 -9.12
CA TYR A 64 5.69 14.12 -7.81
C TYR A 64 6.56 14.71 -6.69
N ALA A 65 7.86 14.40 -6.67
CA ALA A 65 8.80 15.01 -5.73
C ALA A 65 8.84 16.54 -5.89
N ALA A 66 8.88 17.03 -7.14
CA ALA A 66 8.88 18.46 -7.42
C ALA A 66 7.60 19.15 -6.93
N GLU A 67 6.42 18.56 -7.13
CA GLU A 67 5.17 19.09 -6.59
C GLU A 67 5.15 19.09 -5.05
N PHE A 68 5.65 18.03 -4.42
CA PHE A 68 5.81 17.98 -2.96
C PHE A 68 6.75 19.08 -2.46
N ASN A 69 7.86 19.33 -3.16
CA ASN A 69 8.85 20.32 -2.78
C ASN A 69 8.38 21.77 -2.93
N LYS A 70 7.31 22.05 -3.68
CA LYS A 70 6.68 23.38 -3.64
C LYS A 70 6.11 23.71 -2.26
N VAL A 71 5.69 22.70 -1.52
CA VAL A 71 5.17 22.83 -0.15
C VAL A 71 6.30 22.64 0.88
N TYR A 72 7.20 21.67 0.65
CA TYR A 72 8.32 21.34 1.54
C TYR A 72 9.67 21.60 0.84
N PRO A 73 10.13 22.86 0.72
CA PRO A 73 11.25 23.23 -0.15
C PRO A 73 12.62 22.74 0.31
N LYS A 74 12.78 22.40 1.59
CA LYS A 74 14.06 21.97 2.18
C LYS A 74 14.15 20.46 2.42
N ILE A 75 13.12 19.70 2.04
CA ILE A 75 13.15 18.23 2.06
C ILE A 75 13.68 17.73 0.72
N LYS A 76 14.54 16.71 0.72
CA LYS A 76 14.91 15.98 -0.49
C LYS A 76 14.13 14.68 -0.55
N VAL A 77 13.41 14.44 -1.64
CA VAL A 77 12.68 13.18 -1.84
C VAL A 77 13.42 12.32 -2.85
N LYS A 78 13.83 11.12 -2.45
CA LYS A 78 14.43 10.11 -3.31
C LYS A 78 13.46 8.96 -3.48
N PHE A 79 12.97 8.70 -4.69
CA PHE A 79 12.22 7.50 -4.99
C PHE A 79 13.17 6.37 -5.40
N GLU A 80 12.95 5.18 -4.85
CA GLU A 80 13.70 3.97 -5.19
C GLU A 80 12.73 2.88 -5.66
N GLY A 81 12.82 2.56 -6.96
CA GLY A 81 12.00 1.53 -7.58
C GLY A 81 12.64 0.15 -7.41
N LEU A 82 11.90 -0.80 -6.85
CA LEU A 82 12.34 -2.18 -6.67
C LEU A 82 11.52 -3.11 -7.56
N THR A 83 12.21 -4.00 -8.28
CA THR A 83 11.54 -4.96 -9.17
C THR A 83 10.98 -6.14 -8.38
N ASP A 84 11.80 -6.73 -7.49
CA ASP A 84 11.34 -7.72 -6.52
C ASP A 84 11.01 -7.02 -5.19
N TYR A 85 9.90 -6.26 -5.19
CA TYR A 85 9.55 -5.42 -4.05
C TYR A 85 9.37 -6.22 -2.75
N GLU A 86 8.60 -7.30 -2.78
CA GLU A 86 8.34 -8.12 -1.59
C GLU A 86 9.61 -8.79 -1.05
N GLY A 87 10.44 -9.37 -1.93
CA GLY A 87 11.68 -10.04 -1.54
C GLY A 87 12.71 -9.06 -0.97
N GLU A 88 12.96 -7.95 -1.67
CA GLU A 88 13.98 -6.99 -1.28
C GLU A 88 13.60 -6.21 -0.02
N VAL A 89 12.36 -5.71 0.08
CA VAL A 89 11.94 -4.94 1.25
C VAL A 89 11.92 -5.81 2.50
N LYS A 90 11.47 -7.06 2.40
CA LYS A 90 11.52 -8.01 3.53
C LYS A 90 12.94 -8.22 4.06
N ILE A 91 13.93 -8.30 3.18
CA ILE A 91 15.34 -8.42 3.59
C ILE A 91 15.78 -7.13 4.29
N ARG A 92 15.50 -5.97 3.69
CA ARG A 92 15.89 -4.67 4.24
C ARG A 92 15.25 -4.42 5.60
N MET A 93 14.01 -4.82 5.84
CA MET A 93 13.32 -4.66 7.14
C MET A 93 13.99 -5.40 8.31
N ASN A 94 15.03 -6.22 8.08
CA ASN A 94 15.89 -6.76 9.14
C ASN A 94 17.02 -5.80 9.56
N THR A 95 17.15 -4.65 8.90
CA THR A 95 18.07 -3.55 9.24
C THR A 95 17.28 -2.37 9.79
N GLU A 96 17.99 -1.37 10.32
CA GLU A 96 17.38 -0.12 10.78
C GLU A 96 17.23 0.93 9.65
N ASP A 97 17.78 0.64 8.46
CA ASP A 97 17.80 1.55 7.30
C ASP A 97 17.20 0.87 6.08
N TYR A 98 15.88 0.67 6.11
CA TYR A 98 15.12 0.05 5.03
C TYR A 98 14.28 1.04 4.23
N GLY A 99 14.41 2.34 4.48
CA GLY A 99 13.65 3.41 3.85
C GLY A 99 12.69 4.11 4.81
N ASP A 100 12.41 5.38 4.53
CA ASP A 100 11.59 6.24 5.41
C ASP A 100 10.09 6.08 5.12
N VAL A 101 9.75 5.85 3.84
CA VAL A 101 8.38 5.64 3.39
C VAL A 101 8.35 4.47 2.42
N LEU A 102 7.42 3.54 2.65
CA LEU A 102 7.31 2.32 1.88
C LEU A 102 5.87 1.84 1.88
N MET A 103 5.55 0.99 0.92
CA MET A 103 4.36 0.18 1.02
C MET A 103 4.64 -0.97 1.98
N ILE A 104 3.65 -1.26 2.81
CA ILE A 104 3.73 -2.35 3.77
C ILE A 104 3.76 -3.69 3.01
N PRO A 105 4.84 -4.48 3.12
CA PRO A 105 4.91 -5.78 2.45
C PRO A 105 3.84 -6.73 2.96
N ALA A 106 3.31 -7.58 2.08
CA ALA A 106 2.25 -8.54 2.42
C ALA A 106 2.69 -9.57 3.47
N SER A 107 4.00 -9.80 3.60
CA SER A 107 4.59 -10.68 4.61
C SER A 107 4.56 -10.12 6.03
N VAL A 108 4.34 -8.81 6.22
CA VAL A 108 4.24 -8.21 7.55
C VAL A 108 2.82 -8.40 8.07
N SER A 109 2.69 -9.14 9.17
CA SER A 109 1.41 -9.33 9.83
C SER A 109 0.88 -8.00 10.35
N LYS A 110 -0.43 -7.78 10.24
CA LYS A 110 -1.07 -6.54 10.68
C LYS A 110 -0.73 -6.16 12.12
N ASN A 111 -0.73 -7.13 13.04
CA ASN A 111 -0.39 -6.89 14.46
C ASN A 111 1.08 -6.51 14.69
N ASP A 112 1.95 -6.73 13.71
CA ASP A 112 3.36 -6.35 13.77
C ASP A 112 3.62 -4.93 13.21
N TYR A 113 2.63 -4.25 12.64
CA TYR A 113 2.82 -2.89 12.13
C TYR A 113 3.43 -1.92 13.16
N PRO A 114 3.04 -1.93 14.45
CA PRO A 114 3.66 -1.09 15.46
C PRO A 114 5.16 -1.38 15.71
N LYS A 115 5.66 -2.55 15.27
CA LYS A 115 7.09 -2.92 15.37
C LYS A 115 7.92 -2.38 14.21
N PHE A 116 7.31 -1.79 13.20
CA PHE A 116 8.04 -1.29 12.02
C PHE A 116 7.67 0.14 11.69
N PHE A 117 6.40 0.53 11.83
CA PHE A 117 5.90 1.80 11.33
C PHE A 117 5.44 2.73 12.45
N ALA A 118 5.67 4.03 12.26
CA ALA A 118 5.06 5.04 13.10
C ALA A 118 3.54 5.14 12.82
N PRO A 119 2.70 5.31 13.86
CA PRO A 119 1.28 5.55 13.65
C PRO A 119 1.05 6.91 12.96
N LEU A 120 0.17 6.94 11.96
CA LEU A 120 -0.14 8.12 11.14
C LEU A 120 -1.36 8.91 11.65
N GLY A 121 -2.14 8.31 12.55
CA GLY A 121 -3.30 8.94 13.17
C GLY A 121 -4.13 7.95 13.98
N THR A 122 -5.07 8.47 14.77
CA THR A 122 -6.11 7.65 15.39
C THR A 122 -7.08 7.11 14.33
N SER A 123 -7.61 5.91 14.50
CA SER A 123 -8.58 5.32 13.55
C SER A 123 -9.76 6.23 13.22
N ILE A 124 -10.29 6.96 14.21
CA ILE A 124 -11.41 7.89 14.01
C ILE A 124 -11.02 9.01 13.03
N LYS A 125 -10.00 9.80 13.37
CA LYS A 125 -9.53 10.90 12.52
C LYS A 125 -9.12 10.44 11.11
N MET A 126 -8.54 9.25 11.00
CA MET A 126 -8.09 8.73 9.72
C MET A 126 -9.25 8.22 8.86
N ALA A 127 -10.29 7.65 9.46
CA ALA A 127 -11.50 7.22 8.75
C ALA A 127 -12.28 8.40 8.14
N ASP A 128 -12.26 9.57 8.79
CA ASP A 128 -12.92 10.78 8.28
C ASP A 128 -12.29 11.30 6.97
N LYS A 129 -11.00 11.04 6.76
CA LYS A 129 -10.22 11.58 5.62
C LYS A 129 -9.85 10.54 4.58
N TYR A 130 -9.60 9.30 4.98
CA TYR A 130 -9.04 8.26 4.11
C TYR A 130 -9.91 7.00 4.10
N ARG A 131 -10.28 6.58 2.89
CA ARG A 131 -10.96 5.29 2.68
C ARG A 131 -10.01 4.14 3.01
N PHE A 132 -10.56 3.04 3.50
CA PHE A 132 -9.84 1.80 3.81
C PHE A 132 -8.77 1.91 4.92
N SER A 133 -8.81 2.98 5.72
CA SER A 133 -7.88 3.18 6.84
C SER A 133 -8.00 2.11 7.93
N ASP A 134 -9.13 1.40 8.01
CA ASP A 134 -9.35 0.23 8.88
C ASP A 134 -8.41 -0.94 8.57
N LYS A 135 -7.94 -1.06 7.31
CA LYS A 135 -7.10 -2.17 6.87
C LYS A 135 -5.72 -2.17 7.52
N SER A 136 -5.22 -1.00 7.92
CA SER A 136 -3.96 -0.83 8.63
C SER A 136 -4.12 -0.34 10.07
N ALA A 137 -5.32 -0.48 10.64
CA ALA A 137 -5.60 -0.07 12.02
C ALA A 137 -5.25 -1.15 13.05
N VAL A 138 -4.37 -0.85 13.99
CA VAL A 138 -4.00 -1.68 15.15
C VAL A 138 -4.15 -0.84 16.41
N ASP A 139 -4.81 -1.36 17.44
CA ASP A 139 -5.01 -0.66 18.72
C ASP A 139 -5.47 0.80 18.58
N SER A 140 -6.48 1.02 17.72
CA SER A 140 -7.05 2.35 17.42
C SER A 140 -6.09 3.36 16.75
N LYS A 141 -4.96 2.90 16.22
CA LYS A 141 -3.99 3.70 15.45
C LYS A 141 -3.84 3.13 14.04
N VAL A 142 -3.71 4.00 13.05
CA VAL A 142 -3.56 3.62 11.64
C VAL A 142 -2.10 3.76 11.23
N TYR A 143 -1.54 2.70 10.62
CA TYR A 143 -0.11 2.61 10.29
C TYR A 143 0.19 2.72 8.79
N GLY A 144 -0.84 2.79 7.95
CA GLY A 144 -0.71 2.86 6.50
C GLY A 144 -1.87 3.62 5.89
N ILE A 145 -1.66 4.15 4.68
CA ILE A 145 -2.69 4.81 3.89
C ILE A 145 -2.73 4.12 2.53
N ALA A 146 -3.91 3.69 2.10
CA ALA A 146 -4.08 3.10 0.78
C ALA A 146 -3.79 4.16 -0.30
N GLN A 147 -2.88 3.86 -1.23
CA GLN A 147 -2.56 4.76 -2.34
C GLN A 147 -3.72 4.92 -3.33
N PHE A 148 -4.46 3.83 -3.56
CA PHE A 148 -5.65 3.78 -4.40
C PHE A 148 -6.52 2.59 -4.00
N GLY A 149 -7.81 2.65 -4.32
CA GLY A 149 -8.72 1.52 -4.21
C GLY A 149 -8.77 0.75 -5.52
N THR A 150 -8.76 -0.58 -5.47
CA THR A 150 -8.92 -1.45 -6.63
C THR A 150 -10.21 -2.27 -6.52
N ALA A 151 -10.66 -2.79 -7.65
CA ALA A 151 -11.68 -3.83 -7.72
C ALA A 151 -11.09 -5.02 -8.48
N ASN A 152 -11.42 -6.23 -8.03
CA ASN A 152 -11.04 -7.45 -8.72
C ASN A 152 -11.93 -7.68 -9.93
N GLY A 153 -11.32 -8.10 -11.04
CA GLY A 153 -12.02 -8.37 -12.28
C GLY A 153 -11.08 -8.78 -13.40
N PHE A 154 -11.63 -8.88 -14.61
CA PHE A 154 -10.87 -9.24 -15.79
C PHE A 154 -10.68 -8.03 -16.71
N VAL A 155 -9.45 -7.84 -17.17
CA VAL A 155 -9.16 -6.96 -18.29
C VAL A 155 -9.30 -7.78 -19.58
N TYR A 156 -10.06 -7.28 -20.55
CA TYR A 156 -10.32 -8.01 -21.80
C TYR A 156 -10.32 -7.10 -23.02
N ASN A 157 -9.95 -7.67 -24.17
CA ASN A 157 -9.99 -6.98 -25.47
C ASN A 157 -11.38 -7.13 -26.10
N LYS A 158 -12.19 -6.06 -26.03
CA LYS A 158 -13.56 -6.02 -26.58
C LYS A 158 -13.64 -6.39 -28.07
N ALA A 159 -12.69 -5.94 -28.88
CA ALA A 159 -12.67 -6.24 -30.32
C ALA A 159 -12.40 -7.72 -30.58
N LEU A 160 -11.51 -8.33 -29.79
CA LEU A 160 -11.20 -9.76 -29.87
C LEU A 160 -12.40 -10.62 -29.45
N TRP A 161 -13.06 -10.27 -28.35
CA TRP A 161 -14.27 -10.96 -27.88
C TRP A 161 -15.41 -10.89 -28.91
N LYS A 162 -15.62 -9.70 -29.52
CA LYS A 162 -16.58 -9.55 -30.63
C LYS A 162 -16.22 -10.41 -31.83
N LYS A 163 -14.93 -10.49 -32.23
CA LYS A 163 -14.46 -11.34 -33.33
C LYS A 163 -14.68 -12.84 -33.04
N ALA A 164 -14.58 -13.24 -31.77
CA ALA A 164 -14.92 -14.58 -31.31
C ALA A 164 -16.44 -14.84 -31.27
N GLY A 165 -17.28 -13.83 -31.51
CA GLY A 165 -18.74 -13.94 -31.45
C GLY A 165 -19.31 -13.88 -30.03
N VAL A 166 -18.53 -13.44 -29.05
CA VAL A 166 -18.97 -13.25 -27.67
C VAL A 166 -19.39 -11.79 -27.49
N THR A 167 -20.69 -11.54 -27.49
CA THR A 167 -21.28 -10.19 -27.51
C THR A 167 -21.79 -9.70 -26.14
N ALA A 168 -21.96 -10.61 -25.18
CA ALA A 168 -22.27 -10.32 -23.78
C ALA A 168 -21.14 -10.81 -22.87
N TRP A 169 -20.92 -10.12 -21.74
CA TRP A 169 -19.95 -10.57 -20.75
C TRP A 169 -20.46 -11.84 -20.05
N PRO A 170 -19.62 -12.87 -19.82
CA PRO A 170 -20.03 -14.11 -19.18
C PRO A 170 -20.43 -13.86 -17.73
N THR A 171 -21.53 -14.48 -17.31
CA THR A 171 -22.06 -14.38 -15.96
C THR A 171 -21.85 -15.66 -15.14
N THR A 172 -21.40 -16.73 -15.78
CA THR A 172 -21.04 -18.00 -15.14
C THR A 172 -19.64 -18.46 -15.54
N PRO A 173 -18.98 -19.30 -14.72
CA PRO A 173 -17.70 -19.92 -15.10
C PRO A 173 -17.76 -20.69 -16.42
N ASP A 174 -18.83 -21.42 -16.69
CA ASP A 174 -19.00 -22.21 -17.92
C ASP A 174 -19.14 -21.32 -19.16
N GLU A 175 -19.90 -20.22 -19.04
CA GLU A 175 -19.97 -19.20 -20.10
C GLU A 175 -18.60 -18.56 -20.34
N PHE A 176 -17.83 -18.32 -19.27
CA PHE A 176 -16.50 -17.74 -19.38
C PHE A 176 -15.54 -18.68 -20.12
N LEU A 177 -15.51 -19.97 -19.74
CA LEU A 177 -14.72 -21.00 -20.41
C LEU A 177 -15.13 -21.17 -21.87
N THR A 178 -16.43 -21.16 -22.16
CA THR A 178 -16.95 -21.20 -23.54
C THR A 178 -16.49 -20.00 -24.35
N GLY A 179 -16.49 -18.80 -23.75
CA GLY A 179 -15.97 -17.59 -24.37
C GLY A 179 -14.47 -17.66 -24.68
N LEU A 180 -13.67 -18.21 -23.76
CA LEU A 180 -12.25 -18.44 -23.96
C LEU A 180 -11.98 -19.43 -25.10
N GLU A 181 -12.72 -20.53 -25.17
CA GLU A 181 -12.59 -21.51 -26.26
C GLU A 181 -12.98 -20.89 -27.62
N ALA A 182 -14.02 -20.04 -27.65
CA ALA A 182 -14.40 -19.31 -28.85
C ALA A 182 -13.29 -18.36 -29.32
N ILE A 183 -12.60 -17.67 -28.39
CA ILE A 183 -11.46 -16.81 -28.72
C ILE A 183 -10.35 -17.63 -29.36
N ARG A 184 -9.97 -18.76 -28.74
CA ARG A 184 -8.92 -19.64 -29.26
C ARG A 184 -9.26 -20.14 -30.67
N THR A 185 -10.43 -20.73 -30.84
CA THR A 185 -10.83 -21.42 -32.09
C THR A 185 -11.11 -20.47 -33.24
N ARG A 186 -11.71 -19.29 -32.98
CA ARG A 186 -12.15 -18.36 -34.04
C ARG A 186 -11.15 -17.26 -34.36
N THR A 187 -10.18 -17.02 -33.49
CA THR A 187 -9.23 -15.91 -33.66
C THR A 187 -7.77 -16.35 -33.65
N GLY A 188 -7.46 -17.52 -33.10
CA GLY A 188 -6.09 -18.00 -32.91
C GLY A 188 -5.32 -17.27 -31.80
N ALA A 189 -5.94 -16.31 -31.11
CA ALA A 189 -5.31 -15.58 -30.02
C ALA A 189 -5.23 -16.44 -28.74
N THR A 190 -4.26 -16.13 -27.89
CA THR A 190 -4.21 -16.64 -26.52
C THR A 190 -5.44 -16.15 -25.76
N PRO A 191 -6.35 -17.04 -25.32
CA PRO A 191 -7.62 -16.60 -24.74
C PRO A 191 -7.46 -16.06 -23.32
N TYR A 192 -6.50 -16.60 -22.57
CA TYR A 192 -6.21 -16.20 -21.20
C TYR A 192 -4.70 -16.19 -20.96
N TYR A 193 -4.14 -15.02 -20.67
CA TYR A 193 -2.71 -14.85 -20.39
C TYR A 193 -2.50 -14.78 -18.88
N THR A 194 -1.84 -15.80 -18.32
CA THR A 194 -1.71 -15.97 -16.87
C THR A 194 -0.67 -15.06 -16.22
N ASN A 195 0.27 -14.50 -17.01
CA ASN A 195 1.50 -13.88 -16.50
C ASN A 195 2.26 -14.77 -15.50
N PHE A 196 2.29 -16.09 -15.74
CA PHE A 196 2.84 -17.09 -14.81
C PHE A 196 4.27 -16.76 -14.34
N LYS A 197 5.12 -16.26 -15.26
CA LYS A 197 6.53 -15.94 -14.99
C LYS A 197 6.71 -14.96 -13.82
N ASP A 198 5.80 -14.01 -13.67
CA ASP A 198 5.95 -12.90 -12.71
C ASP A 198 5.41 -13.26 -11.32
N GLY A 199 4.73 -14.41 -11.18
CA GLY A 199 4.24 -14.97 -9.91
C GLY A 199 3.08 -14.21 -9.27
N TRP A 200 3.25 -12.92 -8.97
CA TRP A 200 2.28 -12.07 -8.28
C TRP A 200 0.86 -12.06 -8.91
N PRO A 201 0.66 -12.17 -10.24
CA PRO A 201 -0.68 -12.18 -10.83
C PRO A 201 -1.49 -13.42 -10.44
N LEU A 202 -0.81 -14.53 -10.11
CA LEU A 202 -1.47 -15.79 -9.76
C LEU A 202 -2.17 -15.71 -8.39
N VAL A 203 -1.66 -14.88 -7.48
CA VAL A 203 -2.22 -14.70 -6.13
C VAL A 203 -3.62 -14.06 -6.17
N GLN A 204 -3.94 -13.31 -7.22
CA GLN A 204 -5.23 -12.61 -7.35
C GLN A 204 -6.43 -13.57 -7.30
N TRP A 205 -6.28 -14.79 -7.81
CA TRP A 205 -7.31 -15.82 -7.71
C TRP A 205 -7.52 -16.29 -6.27
N THR A 206 -6.43 -16.51 -5.53
CA THR A 206 -6.49 -16.91 -4.12
C THR A 206 -7.17 -15.84 -3.26
N THR A 207 -6.93 -14.55 -3.53
CA THR A 207 -7.58 -13.46 -2.78
C THR A 207 -9.11 -13.42 -2.94
N ASN A 208 -9.66 -14.06 -3.98
CA ASN A 208 -11.11 -14.12 -4.22
C ASN A 208 -11.77 -15.37 -3.60
N VAL A 209 -11.00 -16.31 -3.04
CA VAL A 209 -11.56 -17.49 -2.39
C VAL A 209 -12.41 -17.05 -1.18
N GLY A 210 -13.69 -17.44 -1.16
CA GLY A 210 -14.64 -17.08 -0.11
C GLY A 210 -15.24 -15.68 -0.22
N SER A 211 -14.75 -14.81 -1.12
CA SER A 211 -15.23 -13.42 -1.20
C SER A 211 -16.67 -13.33 -1.72
N VAL A 212 -17.00 -14.11 -2.77
CA VAL A 212 -18.35 -14.14 -3.38
C VAL A 212 -19.38 -14.77 -2.45
N THR A 213 -18.97 -15.74 -1.64
CA THR A 213 -19.85 -16.47 -0.72
C THR A 213 -19.85 -15.90 0.70
N CYS A 214 -19.06 -14.84 0.96
CA CYS A 214 -18.81 -14.29 2.29
C CYS A 214 -18.39 -15.35 3.33
N ASP A 215 -17.59 -16.34 2.89
CA ASP A 215 -17.15 -17.47 3.72
C ASP A 215 -15.71 -17.26 4.20
N GLU A 216 -15.57 -16.78 5.42
CA GLU A 216 -14.27 -16.52 6.08
C GLU A 216 -13.41 -17.79 6.21
N ASN A 217 -14.02 -18.98 6.12
CA ASN A 217 -13.33 -20.27 6.22
C ASN A 217 -13.08 -20.93 4.86
N ALA A 218 -13.40 -20.29 3.73
CA ALA A 218 -13.31 -20.89 2.41
C ALA A 218 -11.89 -21.42 2.11
N THR A 219 -10.85 -20.66 2.45
CA THR A 219 -9.45 -21.09 2.26
C THR A 219 -9.11 -22.30 3.13
N ASN A 220 -9.58 -22.34 4.39
CA ASN A 220 -9.36 -23.48 5.29
C ASN A 220 -10.06 -24.75 4.78
N LYS A 221 -11.24 -24.60 4.15
CA LYS A 221 -11.99 -25.71 3.56
C LYS A 221 -11.26 -26.34 2.37
N LEU A 222 -10.47 -25.57 1.62
CA LEU A 222 -9.59 -26.09 0.57
C LEU A 222 -8.45 -26.98 1.13
N ALA A 223 -8.03 -26.73 2.38
CA ALA A 223 -7.03 -27.53 3.08
C ALA A 223 -7.60 -28.80 3.75
N GLY A 224 -8.90 -29.08 3.57
CA GLY A 224 -9.52 -30.33 4.00
C GLY A 224 -8.91 -31.56 3.31
N PRO A 225 -9.36 -32.79 3.64
CA PRO A 225 -8.81 -34.04 3.11
C PRO A 225 -9.18 -34.27 1.63
N VAL A 226 -8.81 -33.34 0.76
CA VAL A 226 -8.78 -33.53 -0.68
C VAL A 226 -7.38 -33.98 -0.99
N SER A 227 -7.18 -35.29 -1.16
CA SER A 227 -5.91 -35.80 -1.68
C SER A 227 -5.74 -35.24 -3.09
N PRO A 228 -4.74 -34.37 -3.35
CA PRO A 228 -4.50 -33.83 -4.69
C PRO A 228 -4.01 -34.89 -5.69
N TRP A 229 -3.84 -36.14 -5.22
CA TRP A 229 -3.37 -37.29 -5.98
C TRP A 229 -4.48 -38.32 -6.23
N LYS A 230 -5.75 -37.97 -6.02
CA LYS A 230 -6.84 -38.90 -6.33
C LYS A 230 -7.00 -38.97 -7.85
N GLU A 231 -6.86 -40.17 -8.39
CA GLU A 231 -7.02 -40.47 -9.82
C GLU A 231 -8.37 -39.92 -10.33
N GLY A 232 -8.33 -39.10 -11.38
CA GLY A 232 -9.50 -38.43 -11.96
C GLY A 232 -9.80 -37.01 -11.48
N SER A 233 -8.84 -36.35 -10.81
CA SER A 233 -8.89 -34.89 -10.54
C SER A 233 -8.33 -34.07 -11.71
#